data_AF-A0A3A4ZLL5-F1
#
_entry.id   AF-A0A3A4ZLL5-F1
#
_cell.length_a   1.000
_cell.length_b   1.000
_cell.length_c   1.000
_cell.angle_alpha   90.00
_cell.angle_beta   90.00
_cell.angle_gamma   90.00
#
_symmetry.space_group_name_H-M   'P 1'
#
loop_
_entity.id
_entity.type
_entity.pdbx_description
1 polymer ?
#
loop_
_entity_poly.entity_id
_entity_poly.type
_entity_poly.pdbx_seq_one_letter_code
_entity_poly.pdbx_strand_id
1 'polypeptide(L)'
;MNTLYFLPMIEEALNDPDPKTALRAALERISKMGEQNDYHQGFIHFLRFMEETRKHAQGAMPMADPLLSPFLDDLAFKEEGGPGEEDRLLDLVRGLPEWRKLQEEISESEWEDRAEILLIERNGAPFARVSLDKPRQAIARVKPGTYDFKLDTGRHLWSGAITEKDLLWSYAFPEKDLPLAADTGEAEPVSTKELRLLEDHMIVRVFPGMESGRLAVHIHRTKKRRSL
;
A
#
# COMPACT_ATOMS: atom_id res chain seq x y z
N MET A 1 -10.39 -0.57 9.86
CA MET A 1 -9.14 -1.18 9.32
C MET A 1 -8.09 -0.09 9.34
N ASN A 2 -7.22 -0.09 10.35
CA ASN A 2 -6.18 0.94 10.49
C ASN A 2 -5.02 0.61 9.54
N THR A 3 -4.79 1.50 8.59
CA THR A 3 -3.73 1.46 7.58
C THR A 3 -2.65 2.43 8.01
N LEU A 4 -1.56 1.90 8.56
CA LEU A 4 -0.49 2.71 9.14
C LEU A 4 0.82 2.46 8.38
N TYR A 5 0.78 2.78 7.07
CA TYR A 5 1.84 2.58 6.08
C TYR A 5 3.21 3.13 6.50
N PHE A 6 3.23 4.22 7.28
CA PHE A 6 4.44 4.93 7.65
C PHE A 6 5.03 4.53 9.01
N LEU A 7 4.35 3.69 9.79
CA LEU A 7 4.86 3.25 11.09
C LEU A 7 6.22 2.54 11.03
N PRO A 8 6.53 1.69 10.04
CA PRO A 8 7.86 1.08 9.97
C PRO A 8 8.98 2.12 9.87
N MET A 9 8.74 3.27 9.22
CA MET A 9 9.72 4.35 9.13
C MET A 9 9.91 5.05 10.47
N ILE A 10 8.84 5.19 11.26
CA ILE A 10 8.90 5.74 12.61
C ILE A 10 9.60 4.75 13.55
N GLU A 11 9.30 3.46 13.45
CA GLU A 11 9.93 2.41 14.25
C GLU A 11 11.44 2.29 13.95
N GLU A 12 11.82 2.27 12.68
CA GLU A 12 13.23 2.28 12.25
C GLU A 12 13.95 3.49 12.83
N ALA A 13 13.35 4.68 12.72
CA ALA A 13 13.91 5.90 13.28
C ALA A 13 14.05 5.87 14.80
N LEU A 14 13.07 5.34 15.52
CA LEU A 14 13.11 5.28 16.99
C LEU A 14 14.19 4.33 17.53
N ASN A 15 14.63 3.36 16.72
CA ASN A 15 15.66 2.38 17.05
C ASN A 15 17.07 2.76 16.55
N ASP A 16 17.21 3.89 15.85
CA ASP A 16 18.50 4.39 15.38
C ASP A 16 19.40 4.83 16.56
N PRO A 17 20.75 4.73 16.46
CA PRO A 17 21.67 5.27 17.46
C PRO A 17 21.50 6.77 17.75
N ASP A 18 21.01 7.53 16.77
CA ASP A 18 20.56 8.92 16.92
C ASP A 18 19.07 9.05 16.53
N PRO A 19 18.14 8.64 17.42
CA PRO A 19 16.72 8.57 17.13
C PRO A 19 16.12 9.91 16.70
N LYS A 20 16.73 11.00 17.16
CA LYS A 20 16.27 12.36 16.92
C LYS A 20 16.45 12.75 15.46
N THR A 21 17.68 12.63 14.97
CA THR A 21 18.01 12.90 13.58
C THR A 21 17.25 11.94 12.66
N ALA A 22 17.16 10.67 13.04
CA ALA A 22 16.47 9.65 12.25
C ALA A 22 14.95 9.90 12.17
N LEU A 23 14.30 10.32 13.26
CA LEU A 23 12.85 10.58 13.28
C LEU A 23 12.51 11.81 12.46
N ARG A 24 13.33 12.87 12.53
CA ARG A 24 13.17 14.04 11.68
C ARG A 24 13.28 13.65 10.20
N ALA A 25 14.31 12.87 9.84
CA ALA A 25 14.48 12.38 8.47
C ALA A 25 13.31 11.48 8.01
N ALA A 26 12.78 10.63 8.89
CA ALA A 26 11.63 9.79 8.60
C ALA A 26 10.36 10.64 8.36
N LEU A 27 10.09 11.63 9.21
CA LEU A 27 8.93 12.53 9.06
C LEU A 27 9.02 13.37 7.78
N GLU A 28 10.19 13.91 7.45
CA GLU A 28 10.42 14.60 6.18
C GLU A 28 10.16 13.68 4.98
N ARG A 29 10.62 12.42 5.06
CA ARG A 29 10.40 11.41 4.03
C ARG A 29 8.92 11.08 3.88
N ILE A 30 8.21 10.87 5.00
CA ILE A 30 6.77 10.59 5.04
C ILE A 30 6.00 11.75 4.41
N SER A 31 6.35 12.99 4.75
CA SER A 31 5.74 14.20 4.20
C SER A 31 5.94 14.28 2.68
N LYS A 32 7.19 14.14 2.19
CA LYS A 32 7.50 14.07 0.75
C LYS A 32 6.77 12.96 0.01
N MET A 33 6.58 11.81 0.66
CA MET A 33 5.80 10.72 0.08
C MET A 33 4.31 11.09 0.00
N GLY A 34 3.75 11.74 1.03
CA GLY A 34 2.36 12.19 1.06
C GLY A 34 1.95 13.19 -0.03
N GLU A 35 2.91 13.89 -0.64
CA GLU A 35 2.70 14.74 -1.82
C GLU A 35 2.42 13.94 -3.10
N GLN A 36 2.80 12.67 -3.14
CA GLN A 36 2.55 11.79 -4.28
C GLN A 36 1.15 11.17 -4.17
N ASN A 37 0.42 11.15 -5.29
CA ASN A 37 -0.97 10.63 -5.34
C ASN A 37 -1.11 9.23 -4.73
N ASP A 38 -0.10 8.36 -4.91
CA ASP A 38 -0.11 6.97 -4.45
C ASP A 38 -0.06 6.81 -2.93
N TYR A 39 0.41 7.83 -2.20
CA TYR A 39 0.60 7.80 -0.74
C TYR A 39 -0.28 8.79 0.01
N HIS A 40 -1.02 9.65 -0.70
CA HIS A 40 -1.84 10.71 -0.12
C HIS A 40 -2.82 10.21 0.95
N GLN A 41 -3.51 9.09 0.70
CA GLN A 41 -4.45 8.50 1.66
C GLN A 41 -3.74 7.92 2.89
N GLY A 42 -2.61 7.22 2.69
CA GLY A 42 -1.78 6.73 3.78
C GLY A 42 -1.25 7.87 4.65
N PHE A 43 -0.96 9.02 4.04
CA PHE A 43 -0.47 10.21 4.73
C PHE A 43 -1.57 10.87 5.56
N ILE A 44 -2.79 11.00 5.01
CA ILE A 44 -3.95 11.45 5.79
C ILE A 44 -4.19 10.56 7.01
N HIS A 45 -4.10 9.24 6.86
CA HIS A 45 -4.27 8.31 7.98
C HIS A 45 -3.17 8.45 9.03
N PHE A 46 -1.92 8.65 8.59
CA PHE A 46 -0.81 8.94 9.48
C PHE A 46 -1.00 10.26 10.24
N LEU A 47 -1.41 11.34 9.57
CA LEU A 47 -1.70 12.62 10.24
C LEU A 47 -2.80 12.48 11.28
N ARG A 48 -3.91 11.77 10.96
CA ARG A 48 -4.98 11.48 11.92
C ARG A 48 -4.48 10.68 13.12
N PHE A 49 -3.63 9.68 12.88
CA PHE A 49 -3.00 8.91 13.94
C PHE A 49 -2.16 9.79 14.86
N MET A 50 -1.31 10.66 14.30
CA MET A 50 -0.50 11.61 15.08
C MET A 50 -1.37 12.60 15.86
N GLU A 51 -2.48 13.06 15.27
CA GLU A 51 -3.43 13.95 15.93
C GLU A 51 -4.11 13.27 17.13
N GLU A 52 -4.57 12.03 16.98
CA GLU A 52 -5.15 11.26 18.09
C GLU A 52 -4.12 10.98 19.18
N THR A 53 -2.92 10.57 18.77
CA THR A 53 -1.78 10.34 19.68
C THR A 53 -1.48 11.61 20.51
N ARG A 54 -1.57 12.80 19.89
CA ARG A 54 -1.49 14.07 20.61
C ARG A 54 -2.64 14.23 21.60
N LYS A 55 -3.90 14.09 21.18
CA LYS A 55 -5.07 14.27 22.06
C LYS A 55 -4.98 13.41 23.32
N HIS A 56 -4.55 12.17 23.17
CA HIS A 56 -4.37 11.23 24.28
C HIS A 56 -3.20 11.63 25.19
N ALA A 57 -2.09 12.13 24.62
CA ALA A 57 -1.00 12.71 25.41
C ALA A 57 -1.45 13.93 26.23
N GLN A 58 -2.33 14.77 25.67
CA GLN A 58 -2.85 15.96 26.36
C GLN A 58 -3.83 15.62 27.49
N GLY A 59 -4.55 14.51 27.40
CA GLY A 59 -5.43 14.02 28.47
C GLY A 59 -4.70 13.36 29.65
N ALA A 60 -3.48 12.88 29.45
CA ALA A 60 -2.71 12.13 30.44
C ALA A 60 -1.78 13.00 31.32
N MET A 61 -1.61 14.30 31.02
CA MET A 61 -0.84 15.25 31.85
C MET A 61 -1.58 16.58 32.02
N PRO A 62 -1.77 17.10 33.25
CA PRO A 62 -2.23 18.47 33.44
C PRO A 62 -1.07 19.41 33.11
N MET A 63 -1.12 19.98 31.90
CA MET A 63 -0.13 20.82 31.20
C MET A 63 0.47 20.10 29.99
N ALA A 64 -0.38 19.76 29.01
CA ALA A 64 0.11 19.73 27.65
C ALA A 64 0.44 21.15 27.22
N ASP A 65 1.74 21.38 27.07
CA ASP A 65 2.33 22.63 26.63
C ASP A 65 1.70 23.08 25.29
N PRO A 66 1.24 24.35 25.17
CA PRO A 66 0.73 24.94 23.93
C PRO A 66 1.70 24.85 22.73
N LEU A 67 2.95 24.43 22.96
CA LEU A 67 4.06 24.31 21.99
C LEU A 67 3.98 23.09 21.05
N LEU A 68 3.19 22.06 21.36
CA LEU A 68 2.98 20.93 20.43
C LEU A 68 1.96 21.22 19.31
N SER A 69 1.15 22.28 19.44
CA SER A 69 0.29 22.75 18.35
C SER A 69 1.12 23.37 17.22
N PRO A 70 2.04 24.32 17.49
CA PRO A 70 2.98 24.82 16.49
C PRO A 70 3.68 23.71 15.74
N PHE A 71 4.20 22.66 16.38
CA PHE A 71 4.99 21.62 15.70
C PHE A 71 4.19 20.78 14.66
N LEU A 72 2.90 20.49 14.93
CA LEU A 72 2.03 19.85 13.92
C LEU A 72 1.58 20.84 12.84
N ASP A 73 1.48 22.13 13.20
CA ASP A 73 1.30 23.23 12.24
C ASP A 73 2.58 23.52 11.43
N ASP A 74 3.77 23.13 11.93
CA ASP A 74 5.11 23.40 11.41
C ASP A 74 5.69 22.24 10.57
N LEU A 75 5.20 21.02 10.81
CA LEU A 75 5.19 19.92 9.83
C LEU A 75 4.44 20.34 8.54
N ALA A 76 3.66 21.43 8.61
CA ALA A 76 3.11 22.16 7.48
C ALA A 76 3.79 23.55 7.26
N PHE A 77 5.12 23.67 7.43
CA PHE A 77 6.05 24.77 7.04
C PHE A 77 6.69 25.61 8.20
N LYS A 78 7.91 25.25 8.67
CA LYS A 78 9.20 26.01 8.74
C LYS A 78 10.08 25.79 10.00
N GLU A 79 11.31 25.34 9.74
CA GLU A 79 12.52 25.27 10.62
C GLU A 79 12.70 26.35 11.74
N GLU A 80 11.99 26.32 12.87
CA GLU A 80 12.37 27.15 14.05
C GLU A 80 12.12 26.48 15.44
N GLY A 81 12.26 25.16 15.56
CA GLY A 81 12.21 24.46 16.85
C GLY A 81 13.54 24.51 17.64
N GLY A 82 13.50 24.93 18.91
CA GLY A 82 14.69 25.08 19.76
C GLY A 82 15.27 23.76 20.33
N PRO A 83 16.55 23.74 20.75
CA PRO A 83 17.20 22.55 21.31
C PRO A 83 16.59 22.17 22.67
N GLY A 84 15.65 21.22 22.67
CA GLY A 84 15.05 20.64 23.88
C GLY A 84 13.58 20.21 23.72
N GLU A 85 12.87 20.72 22.72
CA GLU A 85 11.48 20.30 22.43
C GLU A 85 11.41 18.91 21.81
N GLU A 86 12.43 18.54 21.05
CA GLU A 86 12.50 17.29 20.30
C GLU A 86 12.76 16.06 21.18
N ASP A 87 13.54 16.21 22.24
CA ASP A 87 13.81 15.13 23.20
C ASP A 87 12.54 14.80 23.99
N ARG A 88 11.73 15.82 24.28
CA ARG A 88 10.40 15.65 24.92
C ARG A 88 9.41 14.95 24.00
N LEU A 89 9.44 15.22 22.69
CA LEU A 89 8.63 14.51 21.70
C LEU A 89 9.01 13.03 21.60
N LEU A 90 10.31 12.71 21.59
CA LEU A 90 10.80 11.33 21.62
C LEU A 90 10.33 10.59 22.88
N ASP A 91 10.44 11.23 24.04
CA ASP A 91 9.96 10.68 25.31
C ASP A 91 8.44 10.53 25.35
N LEU A 92 7.70 11.46 24.73
CA LEU A 92 6.24 11.40 24.62
C LEU A 92 5.79 10.22 23.74
N VAL A 93 6.35 10.11 22.52
CA VAL A 93 6.04 9.02 21.59
C VAL A 93 6.38 7.67 22.22
N ARG A 94 7.55 7.55 22.87
CA ARG A 94 7.96 6.31 23.57
C ARG A 94 7.14 6.01 24.82
N GLY A 95 6.61 7.04 25.49
CA GLY A 95 5.87 6.93 26.75
C GLY A 95 4.38 6.68 26.60
N LEU A 96 3.82 6.82 25.40
CA LEU A 96 2.39 6.66 25.17
C LEU A 96 1.95 5.19 25.31
N PRO A 97 1.00 4.88 26.21
CA PRO A 97 0.47 3.53 26.37
C PRO A 97 -0.15 2.99 25.08
N GLU A 98 -0.73 3.88 24.27
CA GLU A 98 -1.25 3.55 22.94
C GLU A 98 -0.15 3.23 21.95
N TRP A 99 1.02 3.89 22.03
CA TRP A 99 2.19 3.54 21.22
C TRP A 99 2.74 2.17 21.60
N ARG A 100 2.85 1.90 22.91
CA ARG A 100 3.26 0.58 23.40
C ARG A 100 2.24 -0.50 23.05
N LYS A 101 0.93 -0.21 23.17
CA LYS A 101 -0.14 -1.10 22.73
C LYS A 101 -0.14 -1.28 21.22
N LEU A 102 0.20 -0.24 20.45
CA LEU A 102 0.39 -0.36 19.01
C LEU A 102 1.59 -1.24 18.71
N GLN A 103 2.72 -1.06 19.40
CA GLN A 103 3.93 -1.87 19.29
C GLN A 103 3.71 -3.31 19.73
N GLU A 104 2.89 -3.56 20.76
CA GLU A 104 2.48 -4.88 21.21
C GLU A 104 1.47 -5.49 20.23
N GLU A 105 0.48 -4.74 19.73
CA GLU A 105 -0.41 -5.19 18.65
C GLU A 105 0.36 -5.46 17.35
N ILE A 106 1.44 -4.71 17.10
CA ILE A 106 2.38 -4.87 15.98
C ILE A 106 3.32 -6.04 16.22
N SER A 107 3.82 -6.27 17.43
CA SER A 107 4.78 -7.31 17.76
C SER A 107 4.11 -8.66 18.06
N GLU A 108 2.89 -8.67 18.59
CA GLU A 108 2.05 -9.85 18.82
C GLU A 108 1.20 -10.21 17.59
N SER A 109 0.88 -9.24 16.71
CA SER A 109 0.55 -9.61 15.34
C SER A 109 1.84 -10.06 14.69
N GLU A 110 2.01 -11.34 14.41
CA GLU A 110 3.17 -11.83 13.68
C GLU A 110 3.27 -11.09 12.33
N TRP A 111 4.21 -10.15 12.19
CA TRP A 111 4.52 -9.46 10.92
C TRP A 111 5.08 -10.41 9.86
N GLU A 112 5.18 -11.70 10.16
CA GLU A 112 5.62 -12.71 9.20
C GLU A 112 4.49 -13.23 8.28
N ASP A 113 3.19 -12.98 8.55
CA ASP A 113 2.12 -13.65 7.79
C ASP A 113 0.91 -12.81 7.34
N ARG A 114 0.88 -11.48 7.53
CA ARG A 114 -0.13 -10.66 6.84
C ARG A 114 0.26 -10.46 5.39
N ALA A 115 -0.15 -11.40 4.55
CA ALA A 115 -0.07 -11.26 3.10
C ALA A 115 -0.78 -9.96 2.67
N GLU A 116 -0.04 -9.01 2.11
CA GLU A 116 -0.60 -7.82 1.47
C GLU A 116 -1.70 -8.23 0.50
N ILE A 117 -2.80 -7.49 0.44
CA ILE A 117 -3.94 -7.84 -0.43
C ILE A 117 -4.05 -6.81 -1.55
N LEU A 118 -4.00 -7.26 -2.80
CA LEU A 118 -4.42 -6.48 -3.95
C LEU A 118 -5.95 -6.48 -4.04
N LEU A 119 -6.54 -5.31 -3.85
CA LEU A 119 -7.94 -5.00 -4.08
C LEU A 119 -8.13 -4.57 -5.53
N ILE A 120 -9.09 -5.19 -6.21
CA ILE A 120 -9.45 -4.85 -7.58
C ILE A 120 -10.90 -4.41 -7.58
N GLU A 121 -11.14 -3.20 -8.07
CA GLU A 121 -12.46 -2.62 -8.26
C GLU A 121 -12.79 -2.53 -9.75
N ARG A 122 -14.07 -2.61 -10.09
CA ARG A 122 -14.59 -2.37 -11.43
C ARG A 122 -15.72 -1.35 -11.36
N ASN A 123 -15.57 -0.24 -12.08
CA ASN A 123 -16.52 0.88 -12.10
C ASN A 123 -16.83 1.39 -10.66
N GLY A 124 -15.80 1.47 -9.82
CA GLY A 124 -15.92 1.89 -8.42
C GLY A 124 -16.53 0.87 -7.45
N ALA A 125 -16.89 -0.33 -7.91
CA ALA A 125 -17.40 -1.40 -7.05
C ALA A 125 -16.34 -2.49 -6.82
N PRO A 126 -16.24 -3.09 -5.61
CA PRO A 126 -15.33 -4.21 -5.36
C PRO A 126 -15.58 -5.37 -6.34
N PHE A 127 -14.52 -5.86 -6.98
CA PHE A 127 -14.58 -6.95 -7.95
C PHE A 127 -13.83 -8.19 -7.48
N ALA A 128 -12.59 -8.04 -7.02
CA ALA A 128 -11.78 -9.16 -6.54
C ALA A 128 -10.77 -8.73 -5.46
N ARG A 129 -10.28 -9.72 -4.71
CA ARG A 129 -9.20 -9.57 -3.73
C ARG A 129 -8.18 -10.68 -3.99
N VAL A 130 -6.90 -10.31 -4.08
CA VAL A 130 -5.82 -11.21 -4.45
C VAL A 130 -4.74 -11.13 -3.39
N SER A 131 -4.36 -12.27 -2.84
CA SER A 131 -3.38 -12.32 -1.75
C SER A 131 -1.95 -12.32 -2.30
N LEU A 132 -1.10 -11.37 -1.93
CA LEU A 132 0.22 -11.21 -2.55
C LEU A 132 1.27 -12.26 -2.10
N ASP A 133 0.89 -13.17 -1.22
CA ASP A 133 1.68 -14.34 -0.84
C ASP A 133 1.70 -15.46 -1.89
N LYS A 134 0.64 -15.54 -2.71
CA LYS A 134 0.52 -16.56 -3.75
C LYS A 134 1.14 -16.06 -5.04
N PRO A 135 2.18 -16.73 -5.58
CA PRO A 135 2.95 -16.24 -6.72
C PRO A 135 2.14 -16.13 -8.01
N ARG A 136 1.05 -16.89 -8.14
CA ARG A 136 0.17 -16.87 -9.30
C ARG A 136 -1.28 -17.04 -8.87
N GLN A 137 -2.15 -16.15 -9.33
CA GLN A 137 -3.59 -16.21 -9.10
C GLN A 137 -4.34 -15.80 -10.36
N ALA A 138 -5.44 -16.50 -10.65
CA ALA A 138 -6.31 -16.19 -11.77
C ALA A 138 -7.66 -15.66 -11.27
N ILE A 139 -8.17 -14.63 -11.93
CA ILE A 139 -9.48 -14.04 -11.69
C ILE A 139 -10.30 -14.23 -12.96
N ALA A 140 -11.37 -15.01 -12.87
CA ALA A 140 -12.24 -15.31 -14.00
C ALA A 140 -13.37 -14.26 -14.14
N ARG A 141 -14.14 -14.36 -15.23
CA ARG A 141 -15.37 -13.59 -15.47
C ARG A 141 -15.16 -12.08 -15.48
N VAL A 142 -14.02 -11.67 -16.02
CA VAL A 142 -13.65 -10.26 -16.20
C VAL A 142 -14.47 -9.73 -17.37
N LYS A 143 -15.16 -8.61 -17.17
CA LYS A 143 -16.04 -7.99 -18.17
C LYS A 143 -15.55 -6.58 -18.48
N PRO A 144 -15.89 -6.01 -19.65
CA PRO A 144 -15.48 -4.65 -19.97
C PRO A 144 -15.87 -3.62 -18.90
N GLY A 145 -15.00 -2.65 -18.66
CA GLY A 145 -15.21 -1.58 -17.68
C GLY A 145 -13.93 -0.85 -17.30
N THR A 146 -14.05 0.15 -16.43
CA THR A 146 -12.91 0.81 -15.79
C THR A 146 -12.52 0.01 -14.56
N TYR A 147 -11.23 -0.28 -14.42
CA TYR A 147 -10.70 -1.05 -13.32
C TYR A 147 -9.69 -0.25 -12.53
N ASP A 148 -9.68 -0.46 -11.21
CA ASP A 148 -8.74 0.13 -10.28
C ASP A 148 -8.06 -0.97 -9.46
N PHE A 149 -6.74 -0.89 -9.36
CA PHE A 149 -5.88 -1.85 -8.68
C PHE A 149 -5.23 -1.11 -7.52
N LYS A 150 -5.53 -1.53 -6.30
CA LYS A 150 -5.10 -0.86 -5.07
C LYS A 150 -4.62 -1.90 -4.08
N LEU A 151 -3.61 -1.59 -3.28
CA LEU A 151 -3.30 -2.40 -2.11
C LEU A 151 -4.32 -2.11 -1.00
N ASP A 152 -4.55 -3.07 -0.12
CA ASP A 152 -5.34 -2.89 1.11
C ASP A 152 -4.71 -1.88 2.07
N THR A 153 -3.44 -1.51 1.84
CA THR A 153 -2.77 -0.35 2.44
C THR A 153 -3.28 1.00 1.95
N GLY A 154 -4.09 1.03 0.90
CA GLY A 154 -4.60 2.24 0.26
C GLY A 154 -3.74 2.74 -0.91
N ARG A 155 -2.56 2.13 -1.13
CA ARG A 155 -1.69 2.50 -2.27
C ARG A 155 -2.37 2.18 -3.59
N HIS A 156 -2.53 3.19 -4.42
CA HIS A 156 -3.01 3.00 -5.79
C HIS A 156 -1.88 2.47 -6.68
N LEU A 157 -2.17 1.48 -7.53
CA LEU A 157 -1.17 0.88 -8.41
C LEU A 157 -1.47 1.14 -9.88
N TRP A 158 -2.75 1.12 -10.27
CA TRP A 158 -3.16 1.32 -11.65
C TRP A 158 -4.66 1.60 -11.77
N SER A 159 -5.02 2.45 -12.73
CA SER A 159 -6.40 2.65 -13.21
C SER A 159 -6.43 2.60 -14.72
N GLY A 160 -7.48 2.00 -15.28
CA GLY A 160 -7.72 2.12 -16.70
C GLY A 160 -8.86 1.27 -17.21
N ALA A 161 -9.20 1.49 -18.48
CA ALA A 161 -10.21 0.68 -19.16
C ALA A 161 -9.64 -0.69 -19.54
N ILE A 162 -10.45 -1.72 -19.31
CA ILE A 162 -10.32 -3.04 -19.93
C ILE A 162 -11.55 -3.21 -20.82
N THR A 163 -11.35 -3.37 -22.12
CA THR A 163 -12.38 -3.30 -23.16
C THR A 163 -12.70 -4.67 -23.75
N GLU A 164 -13.68 -4.75 -24.65
CA GLU A 164 -13.99 -5.99 -25.39
C GLU A 164 -12.80 -6.48 -26.21
N LYS A 165 -12.01 -5.57 -26.79
CA LYS A 165 -10.77 -5.90 -27.51
C LYS A 165 -9.72 -6.58 -26.63
N ASP A 166 -9.79 -6.35 -25.31
CA ASP A 166 -8.90 -7.00 -24.36
C ASP A 166 -9.46 -8.36 -23.88
N LEU A 167 -10.79 -8.50 -23.79
CA LEU A 167 -11.44 -9.60 -23.06
C LEU A 167 -12.11 -10.66 -23.93
N LEU A 168 -12.44 -10.34 -25.18
CA LEU A 168 -13.20 -11.22 -26.06
C LEU A 168 -12.35 -11.65 -27.25
N TRP A 169 -12.24 -12.96 -27.47
CA TRP A 169 -11.36 -13.51 -28.51
C TRP A 169 -11.71 -12.97 -29.91
N SER A 170 -13.00 -12.93 -30.24
CA SER A 170 -13.49 -12.44 -31.53
C SER A 170 -13.10 -10.99 -31.82
N TYR A 171 -12.88 -10.18 -30.78
CA TYR A 171 -12.45 -8.79 -30.91
C TYR A 171 -10.93 -8.63 -30.83
N ALA A 172 -10.27 -9.45 -30.02
CA ALA A 172 -8.83 -9.43 -29.83
C ALA A 172 -8.08 -9.99 -31.05
N PHE A 173 -8.63 -11.04 -31.68
CA PHE A 173 -8.00 -11.79 -32.77
C PHE A 173 -9.03 -12.12 -33.86
N PRO A 174 -9.59 -11.11 -34.56
CA PRO A 174 -10.67 -11.32 -35.54
C PRO A 174 -10.26 -12.20 -36.73
N GLU A 175 -8.97 -12.27 -37.04
CA GLU A 175 -8.42 -13.07 -38.15
C GLU A 175 -7.99 -14.49 -37.72
N LYS A 176 -8.13 -14.85 -36.44
CA LYS A 176 -7.74 -16.16 -35.94
C LYS A 176 -8.96 -17.00 -35.59
N ASP A 177 -8.96 -18.22 -36.10
CA ASP A 177 -9.94 -19.22 -35.67
C ASP A 177 -9.83 -19.46 -34.17
N LEU A 178 -10.98 -19.71 -33.57
CA LEU A 178 -11.07 -20.00 -32.16
C LEU A 178 -10.35 -21.32 -31.86
N PRO A 179 -9.43 -21.36 -30.88
CA PRO A 179 -8.85 -22.62 -30.45
C PRO A 179 -9.97 -23.48 -29.88
N LEU A 180 -10.39 -24.49 -30.64
CA LEU A 180 -11.39 -25.46 -30.22
C LEU A 180 -10.79 -26.28 -29.08
N ALA A 181 -11.58 -26.58 -28.05
CA ALA A 181 -11.14 -27.34 -26.88
C ALA A 181 -10.62 -28.77 -27.20
N ALA A 182 -10.76 -29.23 -28.44
CA ALA A 182 -10.26 -30.52 -28.92
C ALA A 182 -8.83 -30.45 -29.50
N ASP A 183 -8.30 -29.25 -29.76
CA ASP A 183 -7.00 -29.03 -30.39
C ASP A 183 -5.95 -28.63 -29.34
N THR A 184 -5.91 -29.37 -28.21
CA THR A 184 -4.95 -29.12 -27.13
C THR A 184 -3.60 -29.74 -27.43
N GLY A 185 -2.88 -29.15 -28.39
CA GLY A 185 -1.44 -28.98 -28.20
C GLY A 185 -1.22 -27.98 -27.06
N GLU A 186 -0.05 -28.00 -26.42
CA GLU A 186 0.38 -27.05 -25.38
C GLU A 186 0.54 -25.61 -25.91
N ALA A 187 -0.46 -25.07 -26.59
CA ALA A 187 -0.43 -23.69 -27.07
C ALA A 187 -0.50 -22.77 -25.85
N GLU A 188 0.58 -22.02 -25.60
CA GLU A 188 0.61 -21.04 -24.53
C GLU A 188 -0.50 -20.01 -24.75
N PRO A 189 -1.34 -19.73 -23.73
CA PRO A 189 -2.41 -18.76 -23.87
C PRO A 189 -1.81 -17.37 -24.16
N VAL A 190 -2.30 -16.71 -25.20
CA VAL A 190 -1.84 -15.38 -25.61
C VAL A 190 -2.57 -14.31 -24.80
N SER A 191 -1.83 -13.44 -24.10
CA SER A 191 -2.40 -12.29 -23.41
C SER A 191 -2.60 -11.11 -24.37
N THR A 192 -3.70 -10.38 -24.22
CA THR A 192 -4.01 -9.17 -24.99
C THR A 192 -3.42 -7.91 -24.37
N LYS A 193 -3.22 -7.92 -23.05
CA LYS A 193 -2.71 -6.77 -22.29
C LYS A 193 -1.86 -7.25 -21.14
N GLU A 194 -0.76 -6.54 -20.89
CA GLU A 194 0.13 -6.76 -19.75
C GLU A 194 0.26 -5.45 -18.97
N LEU A 195 0.01 -5.50 -17.67
CA LEU A 195 0.17 -4.40 -16.74
C LEU A 195 1.33 -4.73 -15.80
N ARG A 196 2.32 -3.85 -15.76
CA ARG A 196 3.49 -3.96 -14.89
C ARG A 196 3.30 -3.02 -13.71
N LEU A 197 3.21 -3.61 -12.53
CA LEU A 197 2.89 -2.94 -11.26
C LEU A 197 4.04 -3.15 -10.28
N LEU A 198 4.22 -2.21 -9.35
CA LEU A 198 5.28 -2.28 -8.33
C LEU A 198 6.68 -2.52 -8.94
N GLU A 199 7.08 -1.75 -9.96
CA GLU A 199 8.40 -1.88 -10.61
C GLU A 199 8.69 -3.31 -11.11
N ASP A 200 7.77 -3.89 -11.90
CA ASP A 200 7.86 -5.26 -12.44
C ASP A 200 7.81 -6.41 -11.42
N HIS A 201 7.72 -6.13 -10.12
CA HIS A 201 7.52 -7.15 -9.09
C HIS A 201 6.13 -7.80 -9.17
N MET A 202 5.16 -7.14 -9.79
CA MET A 202 3.85 -7.70 -10.06
C MET A 202 3.45 -7.47 -11.52
N ILE A 203 3.07 -8.54 -12.21
CA ILE A 203 2.59 -8.49 -13.58
C ILE A 203 1.15 -9.00 -13.63
N VAL A 204 0.25 -8.19 -14.17
CA VAL A 204 -1.14 -8.60 -14.41
C VAL A 204 -1.36 -8.74 -15.91
N ARG A 205 -1.72 -9.95 -16.33
CA ARG A 205 -2.02 -10.25 -17.74
C ARG A 205 -3.51 -10.42 -17.94
N VAL A 206 -4.04 -9.79 -18.97
CA VAL A 206 -5.41 -9.98 -19.44
C VAL A 206 -5.39 -11.03 -20.54
N PHE A 207 -6.25 -12.05 -20.41
CA PHE A 207 -6.44 -13.05 -21.44
C PHE A 207 -7.89 -13.00 -21.92
N PRO A 208 -8.10 -12.97 -23.25
CA PRO A 208 -9.43 -13.01 -23.80
C PRO A 208 -10.05 -14.40 -23.64
N GLY A 209 -11.37 -14.45 -23.55
CA GLY A 209 -12.15 -15.68 -23.61
C GLY A 209 -13.32 -15.54 -24.56
N MET A 210 -14.19 -16.55 -24.58
CA MET A 210 -15.35 -16.59 -25.46
C MET A 210 -16.40 -15.54 -25.09
N GLU A 211 -16.77 -15.51 -23.81
CA GLU A 211 -17.85 -14.65 -23.29
C GLU A 211 -17.35 -13.64 -22.26
N SER A 212 -16.20 -13.93 -21.66
CA SER A 212 -15.54 -13.08 -20.67
C SER A 212 -14.06 -13.42 -20.66
N GLY A 213 -13.24 -12.43 -20.27
CA GLY A 213 -11.82 -12.64 -20.10
C GLY A 213 -11.45 -13.11 -18.70
N ARG A 214 -10.15 -13.24 -18.49
CA ARG A 214 -9.55 -13.53 -17.19
C ARG A 214 -8.33 -12.64 -16.96
N LEU A 215 -8.05 -12.34 -15.70
CA LEU A 215 -6.80 -11.73 -15.27
C LEU A 215 -5.93 -12.83 -14.68
N ALA A 216 -4.63 -12.85 -14.98
CA ALA A 216 -3.64 -13.59 -14.19
C ALA A 216 -2.71 -12.60 -13.52
N VAL A 217 -2.63 -12.68 -12.20
CA VAL A 217 -1.70 -11.91 -11.37
C VAL A 217 -0.50 -12.79 -11.10
N HIS A 218 0.68 -12.31 -11.47
CA HIS A 218 1.96 -12.96 -11.25
C HIS A 218 2.84 -12.07 -10.37
N ILE A 219 3.42 -12.65 -9.32
CA ILE A 219 4.24 -11.93 -8.34
C ILE A 219 5.65 -12.49 -8.37
N HIS A 220 6.62 -11.63 -8.69
CA HIS A 220 8.04 -11.93 -8.65
C HIS A 220 8.58 -11.51 -7.29
N ARG A 221 8.59 -12.45 -6.33
CA ARG A 221 9.28 -12.21 -5.06
C ARG A 221 10.79 -12.17 -5.31
N THR A 222 11.40 -11.01 -5.19
CA THR A 222 12.84 -10.92 -4.92
C THR A 222 13.08 -11.50 -3.54
N LYS A 223 13.82 -12.61 -3.44
CA LYS A 223 14.23 -13.16 -2.13
C LYS A 223 14.88 -12.04 -1.32
N LYS A 224 14.27 -11.63 -0.20
CA LYS A 224 14.97 -10.85 0.83
C LYS A 224 16.22 -11.65 1.22
N ARG A 225 17.41 -11.08 1.01
CA ARG A 225 18.63 -11.58 1.65
C ARG A 225 18.35 -11.56 3.15
N ARG A 226 18.29 -12.74 3.78
CA ARG A 226 18.48 -12.87 5.22
C ARG A 226 19.88 -12.35 5.53
N SER A 227 20.00 -11.10 5.95
CA SER A 227 21.17 -10.65 6.70
C SER A 227 21.09 -11.33 8.06
N LEU A 228 22.04 -12.24 8.28
CA LEU A 228 22.35 -12.88 9.56
C LEU A 228 22.76 -11.83 10.59
#